data_AF-A0A1Y3MWX6-F1
#
_entry.id   AF-A0A1Y3MWX6-F1
#
_cell.length_a   1.000
_cell.length_b   1.000
_cell.length_c   1.000
_cell.angle_alpha   90.00
_cell.angle_beta   90.00
_cell.angle_gamma   90.00
#
_symmetry.space_group_name_H-M   'P 1'
#
loop_
_entity.id
_entity.type
_entity.pdbx_description
1 polymer ?
#
loop_
_entity_poly.entity_id
_entity_poly.type
_entity_poly.pdbx_seq_one_letter_code
_entity_poly.pdbx_strand_id
1 'polypeptide(L)'
;MSGEFLFMKYWYNPDLDESLSYNITKLPGGNKGITGSIIGGYNIGLGKNIDNNKKSAALKVLSFIASKEMQKKIIMNNHSYSSIPSLYEDTEVCSKIDCEFFKSIQLVPRPKEKYYDDYSEKFRNYIYEYIFNDKSLSEKIQNIININKFYWVTIDTNIVGSDGKNFRYFKYAPMTYFYVGLVLTVKFLIIIAILFFGFIEWNIVKTHYDIKFLLVTIYFDLISTAVIFLNLGLEVKDYKYQYFVQTFAYMSLSFINYSFIYGYRIIWILLEMKKDEKSIEYYINVLKASEKNFQKSSTTNNTASTRNSQYRNTLLNLHFSKDISNNFICEISNNNNNNNNNNYNTFSANNDNIISSISISEKENPK
;
A
#
# COMPACT_ATOMS: atom_id res chain seq x y z
N MET A 1 -10.73 -13.18 36.80
CA MET A 1 -12.21 -13.37 36.80
C MET A 1 -12.58 -13.99 38.13
N SER A 2 -13.62 -13.50 38.81
CA SER A 2 -14.03 -13.94 40.16
C SER A 2 -14.69 -15.32 40.23
N GLY A 3 -14.63 -16.13 39.15
CA GLY A 3 -14.90 -17.58 39.21
C GLY A 3 -16.36 -18.02 39.36
N GLU A 4 -17.33 -17.12 39.46
CA GLU A 4 -18.74 -17.48 39.68
C GLU A 4 -19.53 -17.59 38.36
N PHE A 5 -19.34 -18.68 37.61
CA PHE A 5 -20.19 -19.00 36.46
C PHE A 5 -20.60 -20.47 36.46
N LEU A 6 -21.86 -20.75 36.12
CA LEU A 6 -22.33 -22.12 35.91
C LEU A 6 -21.91 -22.66 34.54
N PHE A 7 -21.88 -21.78 33.52
CA PHE A 7 -21.42 -22.09 32.17
C PHE A 7 -20.58 -20.93 31.62
N MET A 8 -19.48 -21.26 30.96
CA MET A 8 -18.65 -20.29 30.24
C MET A 8 -18.38 -20.81 28.84
N LYS A 9 -18.73 -20.01 27.83
CA LYS A 9 -18.30 -20.25 26.46
C LYS A 9 -16.93 -19.63 26.28
N TYR A 10 -15.92 -20.46 26.00
CA TYR A 10 -14.56 -20.00 25.71
C TYR A 10 -13.92 -20.81 24.58
N TRP A 11 -12.82 -20.30 24.03
CA TRP A 11 -11.99 -21.10 23.13
C TRP A 11 -11.29 -22.20 23.94
N TYR A 12 -11.11 -23.37 23.35
CA TYR A 12 -10.34 -24.43 23.99
C TYR A 12 -8.93 -23.91 24.28
N ASN A 13 -8.54 -23.98 25.56
CA ASN A 13 -7.21 -23.63 26.02
C ASN A 13 -6.78 -24.70 27.03
N PRO A 14 -5.77 -25.54 26.69
CA PRO A 14 -5.33 -26.62 27.56
C PRO A 14 -4.82 -26.12 28.92
N ASP A 15 -4.22 -24.93 28.98
CA ASP A 15 -3.68 -24.38 30.24
C ASP A 15 -4.79 -24.00 31.24
N LEU A 16 -5.98 -23.65 30.72
CA LEU A 16 -7.15 -23.33 31.56
C LEU A 16 -7.81 -24.59 32.12
N ASP A 17 -7.72 -25.71 31.40
CA ASP A 17 -8.29 -26.99 31.81
C ASP A 17 -7.55 -27.53 33.05
N GLU A 18 -6.21 -27.54 33.01
CA GLU A 18 -5.38 -28.03 34.11
C GLU A 18 -5.49 -27.17 35.38
N SER A 19 -5.69 -25.85 35.23
CA SER A 19 -5.63 -24.91 36.35
C SER A 19 -6.95 -24.67 37.08
N LEU A 20 -8.09 -24.89 36.43
CA LEU A 20 -9.38 -24.42 36.94
C LEU A 20 -10.39 -25.51 37.30
N SER A 21 -10.07 -26.80 37.10
CA SER A 21 -10.92 -27.94 37.51
C SER A 21 -12.37 -27.85 36.98
N TYR A 22 -12.56 -27.30 35.77
CA TYR A 22 -13.86 -27.24 35.11
C TYR A 22 -14.04 -28.40 34.15
N ASN A 23 -15.27 -28.91 34.04
CA ASN A 23 -15.59 -29.90 33.01
C ASN A 23 -15.81 -29.21 31.66
N ILE A 24 -15.03 -29.62 30.66
CA ILE A 24 -15.24 -29.21 29.27
C ILE A 24 -16.40 -30.03 28.69
N THR A 25 -17.36 -29.34 28.07
CA THR A 25 -18.51 -29.99 27.41
C THR A 25 -18.68 -29.49 25.99
N LYS A 26 -19.29 -30.31 25.14
CA LYS A 26 -19.58 -29.93 23.76
C LYS A 26 -20.66 -28.85 23.75
N LEU A 27 -20.53 -27.87 22.86
CA LEU A 27 -21.54 -26.82 22.74
C LEU A 27 -22.89 -27.44 22.34
N PRO A 28 -23.97 -27.16 23.09
CA PRO A 28 -25.27 -27.70 22.81
C PRO A 28 -25.85 -27.07 21.53
N GLY A 29 -26.46 -27.90 20.68
CA GLY A 29 -27.27 -27.43 19.56
C GLY A 29 -28.74 -27.25 19.94
N GLY A 30 -29.53 -26.64 19.04
CA GLY A 30 -30.98 -26.45 19.24
C GLY A 30 -31.79 -27.76 19.18
N ASN A 31 -31.21 -28.84 18.66
CA ASN A 31 -31.82 -30.16 18.56
C ASN A 31 -31.01 -31.20 19.36
N LYS A 32 -31.69 -32.19 19.93
CA LYS A 32 -31.04 -33.29 20.66
C LYS A 32 -30.05 -34.02 19.75
N GLY A 33 -28.84 -34.23 20.27
CA GLY A 33 -27.76 -34.91 19.54
C GLY A 33 -26.98 -34.02 18.56
N ILE A 34 -27.43 -32.78 18.33
CA ILE A 34 -26.70 -31.80 17.52
C ILE A 34 -25.78 -30.98 18.41
N THR A 35 -24.56 -30.77 17.94
CA THR A 35 -23.53 -29.95 18.59
C THR A 35 -22.96 -29.02 17.52
N GLY A 36 -22.15 -28.04 17.92
CA GLY A 36 -21.50 -27.20 16.92
C GLY A 36 -20.28 -26.49 17.48
N SER A 37 -19.18 -26.51 16.73
CA SER A 37 -18.04 -25.64 17.01
C SER A 37 -17.48 -25.09 15.71
N ILE A 38 -16.92 -23.90 15.77
CA ILE A 38 -16.31 -23.29 14.59
C ILE A 38 -14.85 -23.74 14.47
N ILE A 39 -14.42 -24.06 13.26
CA ILE A 39 -13.01 -24.35 12.99
C ILE A 39 -12.21 -23.05 13.21
N GLY A 40 -11.23 -23.11 14.10
CA GLY A 40 -10.29 -22.04 14.38
C GLY A 40 -8.85 -22.48 14.15
N GLY A 41 -7.91 -21.72 14.71
CA GLY A 41 -6.49 -22.01 14.64
C GLY A 41 -5.74 -21.21 13.58
N TYR A 42 -4.51 -21.63 13.32
CA TYR A 42 -3.58 -20.95 12.44
C TYR A 42 -3.36 -21.75 11.17
N ASN A 43 -3.34 -21.06 10.04
CA ASN A 43 -2.88 -21.62 8.77
C ASN A 43 -1.48 -21.08 8.49
N ILE A 44 -0.63 -21.92 7.89
CA ILE A 44 0.70 -21.52 7.45
C ILE A 44 0.71 -21.58 5.92
N GLY A 45 1.19 -20.51 5.29
CA GLY A 45 1.24 -20.40 3.83
C GLY A 45 2.55 -19.80 3.36
N LEU A 46 2.84 -19.96 2.07
CA LEU A 46 3.99 -19.32 1.42
C LEU A 46 3.61 -17.92 0.94
N GLY A 47 4.45 -16.94 1.26
CA GLY A 47 4.32 -15.59 0.73
C GLY A 47 4.47 -15.57 -0.80
N LYS A 48 3.64 -14.78 -1.48
CA LYS A 48 3.64 -14.67 -2.96
C LYS A 48 5.01 -14.27 -3.54
N ASN A 49 5.79 -13.48 -2.80
CA ASN A 49 7.04 -12.87 -3.26
C ASN A 49 8.30 -13.68 -2.89
N ILE A 50 8.17 -14.95 -2.53
CA ILE A 50 9.33 -15.80 -2.23
C ILE A 50 10.18 -16.06 -3.49
N ASP A 51 11.50 -15.95 -3.35
CA ASP A 51 12.46 -16.25 -4.41
C ASP A 51 12.27 -17.69 -4.92
N ASN A 52 12.32 -17.88 -6.24
CA ASN A 52 12.08 -19.19 -6.86
C ASN A 52 13.04 -20.28 -6.35
N ASN A 53 14.29 -19.93 -6.05
CA ASN A 53 15.29 -20.87 -5.52
C ASN A 53 14.99 -21.32 -4.07
N LYS A 54 14.19 -20.57 -3.30
CA LYS A 54 13.80 -20.91 -1.92
C LYS A 54 12.47 -21.65 -1.82
N LYS A 55 11.65 -21.63 -2.87
CA LYS A 55 10.31 -22.25 -2.89
C LYS A 55 10.33 -23.72 -2.50
N SER A 56 11.25 -24.50 -3.08
CA SER A 56 11.34 -25.95 -2.80
C SER A 56 11.68 -26.24 -1.34
N ALA A 57 12.68 -25.54 -0.78
CA ALA A 57 13.05 -25.70 0.62
C ALA A 57 11.91 -25.27 1.57
N ALA A 58 11.25 -24.15 1.27
CA ALA A 58 10.12 -23.67 2.07
C ALA A 58 8.93 -24.64 2.04
N LEU A 59 8.62 -25.23 0.87
CA LEU A 59 7.60 -26.28 0.76
C LEU A 59 7.95 -27.51 1.60
N LYS A 60 9.22 -27.95 1.60
CA LYS A 60 9.66 -29.07 2.42
C LYS A 60 9.46 -28.82 3.92
N VAL A 61 9.77 -27.60 4.37
CA VAL A 61 9.53 -27.19 5.77
C VAL A 61 8.04 -27.19 6.10
N LEU A 62 7.20 -26.63 5.24
CA LEU A 62 5.75 -26.63 5.46
C LEU A 62 5.17 -28.04 5.51
N SER A 63 5.57 -28.92 4.59
CA SER A 63 5.16 -30.32 4.57
C SER A 63 5.60 -31.06 5.83
N PHE A 64 6.79 -30.76 6.36
CA PHE A 64 7.25 -31.32 7.62
C PHE A 64 6.42 -30.83 8.80
N ILE A 65 6.15 -29.52 8.90
CA ILE A 65 5.32 -28.94 9.98
C ILE A 65 3.89 -29.52 9.96
N ALA A 66 3.33 -29.72 8.77
CA ALA A 66 2.00 -30.29 8.56
C ALA A 66 1.97 -31.83 8.58
N SER A 67 3.11 -32.49 8.77
CA SER A 67 3.19 -33.96 8.78
C SER A 67 2.48 -34.56 9.98
N LYS A 68 1.96 -35.77 9.83
CA LYS A 68 1.29 -36.51 10.91
C LYS A 68 2.19 -36.67 12.14
N GLU A 69 3.48 -36.95 11.93
CA GLU A 69 4.48 -37.12 12.99
C GLU A 69 4.70 -35.83 13.78
N MET A 70 4.93 -34.71 13.09
CA MET A 70 5.13 -33.42 13.75
C MET A 70 3.87 -32.95 14.48
N GLN A 71 2.69 -33.12 13.86
CA GLN A 71 1.41 -32.80 14.49
C GLN A 71 1.15 -33.66 15.73
N LYS A 72 1.46 -34.97 15.69
CA LYS A 72 1.42 -35.84 16.88
C LYS A 72 2.29 -35.29 17.99
N LYS A 73 3.54 -34.92 17.69
CA LYS A 73 4.47 -34.35 18.68
C LYS A 73 3.94 -33.06 19.33
N ILE A 74 3.29 -32.19 18.55
CA ILE A 74 2.66 -30.96 19.07
C ILE A 74 1.51 -31.30 20.02
N ILE A 75 0.65 -32.26 19.67
CA ILE A 75 -0.44 -32.72 20.56
C ILE A 75 0.14 -33.23 21.88
N MET A 76 1.14 -34.10 21.80
CA MET A 76 1.72 -34.76 22.99
C MET A 76 2.35 -33.76 23.97
N ASN A 77 2.94 -32.67 23.45
CA ASN A 77 3.64 -31.69 24.27
C ASN A 77 2.72 -30.58 24.80
N ASN A 78 1.68 -30.21 24.05
CA ASN A 78 0.91 -28.99 24.31
C ASN A 78 -0.58 -29.25 24.59
N HIS A 79 -1.02 -30.52 24.68
CA HIS A 79 -2.43 -30.90 24.80
C HIS A 79 -3.36 -30.20 23.80
N SER A 80 -2.82 -29.86 22.63
CA SER A 80 -3.52 -29.14 21.57
C SER A 80 -4.23 -30.14 20.64
N TYR A 81 -5.25 -29.69 19.92
CA TYR A 81 -5.90 -30.48 18.89
C TYR A 81 -5.30 -30.22 17.50
N SER A 82 -5.19 -31.27 16.68
CA SER A 82 -4.77 -31.18 15.27
C SER A 82 -5.95 -31.24 14.31
N SER A 83 -5.80 -30.69 13.12
CA SER A 83 -6.78 -30.83 12.05
C SER A 83 -6.69 -32.16 11.30
N ILE A 84 -5.76 -33.06 11.65
CA ILE A 84 -5.57 -34.36 11.01
C ILE A 84 -6.45 -35.43 11.72
N PRO A 85 -7.56 -35.89 11.12
CA PRO A 85 -8.50 -36.77 11.82
C PRO A 85 -7.88 -38.13 12.20
N SER A 86 -6.96 -38.65 11.38
CA SER A 86 -6.33 -39.96 11.63
C SER A 86 -5.38 -39.99 12.83
N LEU A 87 -5.11 -38.85 13.48
CA LEU A 87 -4.39 -38.82 14.76
C LEU A 87 -5.28 -39.23 15.95
N TYR A 88 -6.60 -39.12 15.82
CA TYR A 88 -7.56 -39.46 16.89
C TYR A 88 -7.96 -40.94 16.93
N GLU A 89 -7.31 -41.74 16.09
CA GLU A 89 -7.35 -43.21 16.13
C GLU A 89 -6.06 -43.78 16.75
N ASP A 90 -5.07 -42.93 17.03
CA ASP A 90 -3.81 -43.33 17.65
C ASP A 90 -3.98 -43.41 19.17
N THR A 91 -3.81 -44.62 19.72
CA THR A 91 -3.95 -44.90 21.15
C THR A 91 -3.03 -44.06 22.03
N GLU A 92 -1.84 -43.70 21.54
CA GLU A 92 -0.90 -42.86 22.31
C GLU A 92 -1.42 -41.42 22.39
N VAL A 93 -1.94 -40.90 21.29
CA VAL A 93 -2.56 -39.57 21.25
C VAL A 93 -3.77 -39.52 22.18
N CYS A 94 -4.63 -40.53 22.12
CA CYS A 94 -5.85 -40.58 22.93
C CYS A 94 -5.61 -40.91 24.40
N SER A 95 -4.39 -41.33 24.77
CA SER A 95 -3.98 -41.39 26.17
C SER A 95 -3.65 -40.01 26.76
N LYS A 96 -3.38 -39.02 25.91
CA LYS A 96 -2.95 -37.67 26.30
C LYS A 96 -4.05 -36.62 26.19
N ILE A 97 -4.99 -36.78 25.27
CA ILE A 97 -6.12 -35.88 25.05
C ILE A 97 -7.43 -36.66 24.91
N ASP A 98 -8.56 -36.02 25.21
CA ASP A 98 -9.88 -36.62 25.01
C ASP A 98 -10.26 -36.63 23.51
N CYS A 99 -9.89 -37.72 22.84
CA CYS A 99 -10.23 -37.97 21.44
C CYS A 99 -11.73 -38.17 21.21
N GLU A 100 -12.44 -38.82 22.14
CA GLU A 100 -13.88 -39.08 21.98
C GLU A 100 -14.67 -37.78 22.05
N PHE A 101 -14.31 -36.89 22.97
CA PHE A 101 -14.82 -35.54 23.01
C PHE A 101 -14.62 -34.83 21.67
N PHE A 102 -13.39 -34.79 21.15
CA PHE A 102 -13.09 -34.10 19.89
C PHE A 102 -13.86 -34.69 18.70
N LYS A 103 -13.90 -36.03 18.58
CA LYS A 103 -14.65 -36.74 17.53
C LYS A 103 -16.16 -36.48 17.61
N SER A 104 -16.69 -36.16 18.80
CA SER A 104 -18.11 -35.86 18.99
C SER A 104 -18.53 -34.44 18.55
N ILE A 105 -17.59 -33.57 18.22
CA ILE A 105 -17.85 -32.17 17.85
C ILE A 105 -18.16 -32.07 16.36
N GLN A 106 -19.28 -31.43 16.02
CA GLN A 106 -19.61 -31.08 14.64
C GLN A 106 -18.95 -29.75 14.27
N LEU A 107 -17.86 -29.82 13.50
CA LEU A 107 -17.09 -28.65 13.10
C LEU A 107 -17.72 -27.93 11.90
N VAL A 108 -17.85 -26.60 12.01
CA VAL A 108 -18.36 -25.72 10.96
C VAL A 108 -17.24 -24.79 10.49
N PRO A 109 -17.03 -24.61 9.18
CA PRO A 109 -16.02 -23.68 8.67
C PRO A 109 -16.43 -22.23 8.92
N ARG A 110 -15.44 -21.34 9.09
CA ARG A 110 -15.69 -19.89 9.10
C ARG A 110 -16.17 -19.39 7.74
N PRO A 111 -17.04 -18.36 7.69
CA PRO A 111 -17.37 -17.66 6.45
C PRO A 111 -16.11 -17.18 5.70
N LYS A 112 -16.08 -17.39 4.39
CA LYS A 112 -14.96 -17.00 3.51
C LYS A 112 -15.11 -15.55 3.03
N GLU A 113 -15.11 -14.61 3.98
CA GLU A 113 -15.24 -13.18 3.68
C GLU A 113 -13.89 -12.49 3.55
N LYS A 114 -13.74 -11.64 2.52
CA LYS A 114 -12.49 -10.90 2.26
C LYS A 114 -12.15 -9.95 3.41
N TYR A 115 -13.16 -9.28 3.95
CA TYR A 115 -13.05 -8.37 5.10
C TYR A 115 -13.80 -9.01 6.27
N TYR A 116 -13.28 -10.14 6.75
CA TYR A 116 -13.95 -10.95 7.76
C TYR A 116 -14.21 -10.18 9.06
N ASP A 117 -13.28 -9.34 9.50
CA ASP A 117 -13.44 -8.60 10.75
C ASP A 117 -14.63 -7.63 10.68
N ASP A 118 -14.74 -6.84 9.61
CA ASP A 118 -15.88 -5.96 9.34
C ASP A 118 -17.20 -6.73 9.25
N TYR A 119 -17.19 -7.87 8.54
CA TYR A 119 -18.35 -8.75 8.44
C TYR A 119 -18.78 -9.25 9.83
N SER A 120 -17.82 -9.76 10.59
CA SER A 120 -18.01 -10.40 11.89
C SER A 120 -18.49 -9.39 12.93
N GLU A 121 -17.98 -8.16 12.90
CA GLU A 121 -18.46 -7.06 13.72
C GLU A 121 -19.91 -6.70 13.42
N LYS A 122 -20.24 -6.44 12.14
CA LYS A 122 -21.63 -6.13 11.74
C LYS A 122 -22.60 -7.24 12.09
N PHE A 123 -22.21 -8.49 11.82
CA PHE A 123 -22.99 -9.67 12.16
C PHE A 123 -23.29 -9.74 13.66
N ARG A 124 -22.27 -9.57 14.52
CA ARG A 124 -22.46 -9.56 15.98
C ARG A 124 -23.32 -8.38 16.44
N ASN A 125 -23.11 -7.19 15.90
CA ASN A 125 -23.88 -6.01 16.28
C ASN A 125 -25.37 -6.18 15.98
N TYR A 126 -25.74 -6.73 14.82
CA TYR A 126 -27.14 -7.03 14.54
C TYR A 126 -27.75 -8.08 15.50
N ILE A 127 -26.97 -9.07 15.92
CA ILE A 127 -27.41 -10.04 16.94
C ILE A 127 -27.57 -9.36 18.30
N TYR A 128 -26.64 -8.51 18.71
CA TYR A 128 -26.72 -7.80 19.99
C TYR A 128 -27.87 -6.80 20.03
N GLU A 129 -28.15 -6.11 18.93
CA GLU A 129 -29.34 -5.25 18.81
C GLU A 129 -30.64 -6.05 18.97
N TYR A 130 -30.69 -7.28 18.46
CA TYR A 130 -31.84 -8.16 18.67
C TYR A 130 -31.94 -8.64 20.13
N ILE A 131 -30.84 -9.11 20.71
CA ILE A 131 -30.83 -9.71 22.06
C ILE A 131 -31.05 -8.65 23.15
N PHE A 132 -30.49 -7.45 23.01
CA PHE A 132 -30.42 -6.46 24.09
C PHE A 132 -31.23 -5.19 23.86
N ASN A 133 -31.63 -4.87 22.63
CA ASN A 133 -32.28 -3.59 22.29
C ASN A 133 -33.72 -3.75 21.74
N ASP A 134 -34.36 -4.91 21.99
CA ASP A 134 -35.76 -5.22 21.60
C ASP A 134 -36.10 -4.89 20.13
N LYS A 135 -35.14 -5.14 19.22
CA LYS A 135 -35.35 -4.94 17.77
C LYS A 135 -36.04 -6.16 17.13
N SER A 136 -36.66 -5.96 15.97
CA SER A 136 -37.32 -7.04 15.24
C SER A 136 -36.31 -8.07 14.71
N LEU A 137 -36.55 -9.36 15.02
CA LEU A 137 -35.74 -10.47 14.51
C LEU A 137 -35.69 -10.49 12.99
N SER A 138 -36.85 -10.33 12.35
CA SER A 138 -36.97 -10.39 10.89
C SER A 138 -36.14 -9.29 10.22
N GLU A 139 -36.14 -8.08 10.78
CA GLU A 139 -35.33 -6.96 10.32
C GLU A 139 -33.83 -7.28 10.43
N LYS A 140 -33.37 -7.77 11.59
CA LYS A 140 -31.94 -8.06 11.80
C LYS A 140 -31.44 -9.24 10.98
N ILE A 141 -32.26 -10.28 10.81
CA ILE A 141 -31.96 -11.37 9.86
C ILE A 141 -31.82 -10.81 8.44
N GLN A 142 -32.72 -9.93 8.02
CA GLN A 142 -32.62 -9.32 6.71
C GLN A 142 -31.33 -8.50 6.58
N ASN A 143 -30.98 -7.69 7.58
CA ASN A 143 -29.73 -6.93 7.58
C ASN A 143 -28.49 -7.83 7.50
N ILE A 144 -28.49 -8.96 8.20
CA ILE A 144 -27.42 -9.97 8.12
C ILE A 144 -27.31 -10.54 6.70
N ILE A 145 -28.43 -10.92 6.08
CA ILE A 145 -28.46 -11.39 4.69
C ILE A 145 -27.90 -10.31 3.76
N ASN A 146 -28.22 -9.04 4.02
CA ASN A 146 -27.82 -7.91 3.20
C ASN A 146 -26.32 -7.59 3.31
N ILE A 147 -25.60 -8.08 4.32
CA ILE A 147 -24.14 -7.90 4.41
C ILE A 147 -23.45 -8.50 3.18
N ASN A 148 -23.91 -9.69 2.76
CA ASN A 148 -23.29 -10.46 1.67
C ASN A 148 -24.10 -10.44 0.37
N LYS A 149 -25.35 -9.97 0.42
CA LYS A 149 -26.21 -9.94 -0.76
C LYS A 149 -25.84 -8.75 -1.63
N PHE A 150 -25.24 -9.03 -2.78
CA PHE A 150 -25.12 -8.06 -3.85
C PHE A 150 -26.51 -7.81 -4.45
N TYR A 151 -27.05 -6.63 -4.19
CA TYR A 151 -28.25 -6.17 -4.86
C TYR A 151 -27.88 -5.64 -6.24
N TRP A 152 -28.03 -6.46 -7.27
CA TRP A 152 -28.08 -5.96 -8.64
C TRP A 152 -29.40 -5.21 -8.82
N VAL A 153 -29.30 -3.89 -9.01
CA VAL A 153 -30.42 -3.10 -9.50
C VAL A 153 -30.48 -3.32 -11.01
N THR A 154 -31.46 -4.07 -11.48
CA THR A 154 -31.77 -4.14 -12.91
C THR A 154 -32.43 -2.81 -13.29
N ILE A 155 -31.66 -1.92 -13.89
CA ILE A 155 -32.17 -0.64 -14.40
C ILE A 155 -32.57 -0.89 -15.85
N ASP A 156 -33.87 -0.88 -16.10
CA ASP A 156 -34.42 -1.02 -17.45
C ASP A 156 -34.03 0.21 -18.29
N THR A 157 -33.11 0.05 -19.24
CA THR A 157 -32.69 1.12 -20.16
C THR A 157 -32.79 0.64 -21.59
N ASN A 158 -33.94 0.86 -22.21
CA ASN A 158 -34.17 0.63 -23.64
C ASN A 158 -33.46 1.67 -24.52
N ILE A 159 -32.12 1.69 -24.50
CA ILE A 159 -31.31 2.32 -25.55
C ILE A 159 -30.16 1.36 -25.88
N VAL A 160 -30.40 0.53 -26.90
CA VAL A 160 -29.41 -0.39 -27.45
C VAL A 160 -28.43 0.42 -28.31
N GLY A 161 -27.16 0.47 -27.90
CA GLY A 161 -26.11 1.00 -28.75
C GLY A 161 -25.96 0.18 -30.04
N SER A 162 -25.34 0.74 -31.08
CA SER A 162 -25.12 0.03 -32.36
C SER A 162 -24.28 -1.26 -32.23
N ASP A 163 -23.66 -1.50 -31.07
CA ASP A 163 -22.92 -2.72 -30.70
C ASP A 163 -23.74 -3.70 -29.82
N GLY A 164 -25.06 -3.49 -29.67
CA GLY A 164 -25.95 -4.38 -28.93
C GLY A 164 -25.81 -4.30 -27.41
N LYS A 165 -25.04 -3.35 -26.89
CA LYS A 165 -24.80 -3.18 -25.46
C LYS A 165 -25.67 -2.04 -24.91
N ASN A 166 -26.28 -2.27 -23.76
CA ASN A 166 -27.05 -1.27 -23.03
C ASN A 166 -26.08 -0.32 -22.31
N PHE A 167 -26.16 0.97 -22.60
CA PHE A 167 -25.40 2.00 -21.86
C PHE A 167 -26.33 2.95 -21.14
N ARG A 168 -25.91 3.33 -19.93
CA ARG A 168 -26.61 4.25 -19.05
C ARG A 168 -26.16 5.67 -19.34
N TYR A 169 -27.09 6.54 -19.72
CA TYR A 169 -26.91 7.98 -19.55
C TYR A 169 -27.41 8.34 -18.15
N PHE A 170 -26.53 8.85 -17.29
CA PHE A 170 -26.97 9.40 -16.01
C PHE A 170 -27.59 10.77 -16.26
N LYS A 171 -28.88 10.91 -15.97
CA LYS A 171 -29.47 12.23 -15.78
C LYS A 171 -28.82 12.82 -14.53
N TYR A 172 -28.10 13.92 -14.70
CA TYR A 172 -27.38 14.55 -13.60
C TYR A 172 -28.34 14.88 -12.46
N ALA A 173 -27.95 14.53 -11.22
CA ALA A 173 -28.73 14.90 -10.05
C ALA A 173 -28.68 16.43 -9.87
N PRO A 174 -29.70 17.05 -9.26
CA PRO A 174 -29.67 18.47 -8.89
C PRO A 174 -28.38 18.87 -8.16
N MET A 175 -27.84 17.97 -7.32
CA MET A 175 -26.58 18.16 -6.61
C MET A 175 -25.36 18.33 -7.53
N THR A 176 -25.36 17.67 -8.69
CA THR A 176 -24.28 17.83 -9.67
C THR A 176 -24.27 19.23 -10.25
N TYR A 177 -25.43 19.80 -10.56
CA TYR A 177 -25.52 21.18 -11.05
C TYR A 177 -25.04 22.19 -10.01
N PHE A 178 -25.39 21.97 -8.73
CA PHE A 178 -24.87 22.79 -7.63
C PHE A 178 -23.35 22.72 -7.54
N TYR A 179 -22.76 21.53 -7.61
CA TYR A 179 -21.31 21.33 -7.58
C TYR A 179 -20.62 22.03 -8.76
N VAL A 180 -21.15 21.87 -9.97
CA VAL A 180 -20.62 22.54 -11.17
C VAL A 180 -20.68 24.06 -11.01
N GLY A 181 -21.79 24.60 -10.49
CA GLY A 181 -21.93 26.04 -10.21
C GLY A 181 -20.92 26.55 -9.19
N LEU A 182 -20.67 25.78 -8.13
CA LEU A 182 -19.67 26.10 -7.11
C LEU A 182 -18.26 26.15 -7.72
N VAL A 183 -17.89 25.17 -8.55
CA VAL A 183 -16.59 25.13 -9.24
C VAL A 183 -16.42 26.34 -10.15
N LEU A 184 -17.45 26.71 -10.92
CA LEU A 184 -17.41 27.89 -11.79
C LEU A 184 -17.27 29.20 -11.00
N THR A 185 -17.94 29.29 -9.85
CA THR A 185 -17.85 30.46 -8.96
C THR A 185 -16.43 30.64 -8.43
N VAL A 186 -15.79 29.55 -7.99
CA VAL A 186 -14.39 29.59 -7.52
C VAL A 186 -13.45 30.03 -8.65
N LYS A 187 -13.62 29.49 -9.87
CA LYS A 187 -12.82 29.92 -11.03
C LYS A 187 -13.01 31.40 -11.35
N PHE A 188 -14.23 31.91 -11.27
CA PHE A 188 -14.52 33.32 -11.48
C PHE A 188 -13.82 34.23 -10.45
N LEU A 189 -13.82 33.84 -9.17
CA LEU A 189 -13.10 34.57 -8.13
C LEU A 189 -11.58 34.57 -8.35
N ILE A 190 -11.02 33.46 -8.81
CA ILE A 190 -9.60 33.37 -9.18
C ILE A 190 -9.27 34.35 -10.31
N ILE A 191 -10.11 34.44 -11.34
CA ILE A 191 -9.93 35.39 -12.45
C ILE A 191 -9.95 36.83 -11.93
N ILE A 192 -10.90 37.19 -11.05
CA ILE A 192 -10.95 38.54 -10.45
C ILE A 192 -9.68 38.84 -9.66
N ALA A 193 -9.22 37.91 -8.82
CA ALA A 193 -8.02 38.09 -8.02
C ALA A 193 -6.80 38.34 -8.91
N ILE A 194 -6.69 37.59 -10.02
CA ILE A 194 -5.59 37.74 -10.97
C ILE A 194 -5.65 39.07 -11.72
N LEU A 195 -6.84 39.50 -12.17
CA LEU A 195 -7.00 40.81 -12.80
C LEU A 195 -6.62 41.95 -11.84
N PHE A 196 -6.98 41.82 -10.57
CA PHE A 196 -6.58 42.75 -9.52
C PHE A 196 -5.06 42.77 -9.29
N PHE A 197 -4.41 41.60 -9.23
CA PHE A 197 -2.96 41.52 -9.14
C PHE A 197 -2.26 42.07 -10.39
N GLY A 198 -2.77 41.75 -11.58
CA GLY A 198 -2.25 42.30 -12.83
C GLY A 198 -2.32 43.84 -12.89
N PHE A 199 -3.35 44.44 -12.27
CA PHE A 199 -3.45 45.89 -12.13
C PHE A 199 -2.39 46.46 -11.17
N ILE A 200 -2.19 45.87 -9.99
CA ILE A 200 -1.16 46.30 -9.02
C ILE A 200 0.25 46.14 -9.63
N GLU A 201 0.48 45.02 -10.29
CA GLU A 201 1.78 44.62 -10.79
C GLU A 201 2.19 45.30 -12.10
N TRP A 202 1.31 46.09 -12.73
CA TRP A 202 1.73 46.97 -13.82
C TRP A 202 2.83 47.96 -13.37
N ASN A 203 3.01 48.10 -12.05
CA ASN A 203 4.06 48.87 -11.41
C ASN A 203 5.36 48.08 -11.09
N ILE A 204 5.38 46.74 -11.18
CA ILE A 204 6.53 45.90 -10.75
C ILE A 204 7.13 45.13 -11.94
N VAL A 205 8.31 45.55 -12.39
CA VAL A 205 9.02 44.95 -13.54
C VAL A 205 9.38 43.47 -13.33
N LYS A 206 9.64 43.05 -12.09
CA LYS A 206 10.13 41.70 -11.76
C LYS A 206 9.09 40.60 -12.00
N THR A 207 7.79 40.88 -11.86
CA THR A 207 6.72 39.86 -11.96
C THR A 207 6.00 39.85 -13.30
N HIS A 208 6.36 40.76 -14.21
CA HIS A 208 5.69 40.94 -15.49
C HIS A 208 5.60 39.66 -16.36
N TYR A 209 6.62 38.79 -16.35
CA TYR A 209 6.59 37.53 -17.10
C TYR A 209 5.68 36.48 -16.46
N ASP A 210 5.73 36.35 -15.13
CA ASP A 210 4.91 35.41 -14.37
C ASP A 210 3.42 35.69 -14.61
N ILE A 211 3.03 36.96 -14.61
CA ILE A 211 1.66 37.40 -14.89
C ILE A 211 1.22 37.04 -16.31
N LYS A 212 2.09 37.26 -17.31
CA LYS A 212 1.76 36.93 -18.71
C LYS A 212 1.53 35.44 -18.91
N PHE A 213 2.36 34.58 -18.31
CA PHE A 213 2.16 33.13 -18.38
C PHE A 213 0.90 32.68 -17.63
N LEU A 214 0.62 33.31 -16.50
CA LEU A 214 -0.57 33.04 -15.71
C LEU A 214 -1.86 33.48 -16.45
N LEU A 215 -1.82 34.61 -17.16
CA LEU A 215 -2.89 35.03 -18.08
C LEU A 215 -3.11 34.02 -19.21
N VAL A 216 -2.04 33.54 -19.85
CA VAL A 216 -2.13 32.50 -20.90
C VAL A 216 -2.80 31.24 -20.35
N THR A 217 -2.45 30.83 -19.12
CA THR A 217 -3.05 29.66 -18.46
C THR A 217 -4.55 29.84 -18.26
N ILE A 218 -5.00 31.02 -17.81
CA ILE A 218 -6.42 31.34 -17.65
C ILE A 218 -7.16 31.26 -18.98
N TYR A 219 -6.58 31.81 -20.06
CA TYR A 219 -7.21 31.75 -21.38
C TYR A 219 -7.42 30.31 -21.84
N PHE A 220 -6.45 29.43 -21.63
CA PHE A 220 -6.60 28.00 -21.93
C PHE A 220 -7.67 27.33 -21.06
N ASP A 221 -7.72 27.65 -19.77
CA ASP A 221 -8.74 27.09 -18.86
C ASP A 221 -10.16 27.52 -19.25
N LEU A 222 -10.34 28.78 -19.69
CA LEU A 222 -11.61 29.29 -20.24
C LEU A 222 -12.00 28.55 -21.53
N ILE A 223 -11.07 28.40 -22.48
CA ILE A 223 -11.30 27.70 -23.75
C ILE A 223 -11.66 26.23 -23.49
N SER A 224 -10.90 25.52 -22.65
CA SER A 224 -11.17 24.13 -22.31
C SER A 224 -12.51 23.95 -21.59
N THR A 225 -12.85 24.87 -20.68
CA THR A 225 -14.16 24.86 -20.02
C THR A 225 -15.29 25.04 -21.04
N ALA A 226 -15.14 25.95 -22.00
CA ALA A 226 -16.11 26.14 -23.09
C ALA A 226 -16.25 24.88 -23.96
N VAL A 227 -15.14 24.20 -24.31
CA VAL A 227 -15.16 22.94 -25.06
C VAL A 227 -15.90 21.83 -24.30
N ILE A 228 -15.70 21.72 -22.98
CA ILE A 228 -16.43 20.75 -22.15
C ILE A 228 -17.93 21.07 -22.14
N PHE A 229 -18.31 22.34 -22.03
CA PHE A 229 -19.71 22.78 -22.11
C PHE A 229 -20.35 22.49 -23.46
N LEU A 230 -19.65 22.75 -24.56
CA LEU A 230 -20.13 22.40 -25.91
C LEU A 230 -20.35 20.90 -26.05
N ASN A 231 -19.42 20.08 -25.55
CA ASN A 231 -19.57 18.62 -25.54
C ASN A 231 -20.72 18.11 -24.66
N LEU A 232 -21.12 18.84 -23.62
CA LEU A 232 -22.30 18.52 -22.81
C LEU A 232 -23.61 18.81 -23.54
N GLY A 233 -23.63 19.80 -24.45
CA GLY A 233 -24.80 20.14 -25.26
C GLY A 233 -25.00 19.29 -26.51
N LEU A 234 -23.99 18.52 -26.93
CA LEU A 234 -24.06 17.64 -28.09
C LEU A 234 -24.58 16.25 -27.69
N GLU A 235 -25.75 15.88 -28.20
CA GLU A 235 -26.32 14.53 -28.06
C GLU A 235 -25.60 13.54 -28.98
N VAL A 236 -24.37 13.15 -28.63
CA VAL A 236 -23.63 12.12 -29.36
C VAL A 236 -24.12 10.74 -28.94
N LYS A 237 -24.63 9.96 -29.90
CA LYS A 237 -25.17 8.62 -29.66
C LYS A 237 -24.10 7.57 -29.31
N ASP A 238 -22.85 7.81 -29.70
CA ASP A 238 -21.72 6.92 -29.39
C ASP A 238 -21.03 7.32 -28.08
N TYR A 239 -21.29 6.55 -27.02
CA TYR A 239 -20.72 6.76 -25.70
C TYR A 239 -19.20 6.58 -25.65
N LYS A 240 -18.61 5.72 -26.51
CA LYS A 240 -17.15 5.52 -26.51
C LYS A 240 -16.47 6.77 -27.01
N TYR A 241 -17.02 7.34 -28.09
CA TYR A 241 -16.56 8.61 -28.62
C TYR A 241 -16.73 9.72 -27.59
N GLN A 242 -17.92 9.82 -26.98
CA GLN A 242 -18.18 10.84 -25.96
C GLN A 242 -17.22 10.71 -24.76
N TYR A 243 -17.01 9.50 -24.25
CA TYR A 243 -16.08 9.23 -23.16
C TYR A 243 -14.63 9.57 -23.54
N PHE A 244 -14.21 9.17 -24.74
CA PHE A 244 -12.87 9.47 -25.25
C PHE A 244 -12.63 10.96 -25.37
N VAL A 245 -13.56 11.70 -25.98
CA VAL A 245 -13.47 13.16 -26.14
C VAL A 245 -13.43 13.87 -24.78
N GLN A 246 -14.29 13.47 -23.83
CA GLN A 246 -14.29 14.04 -22.49
C GLN A 246 -12.98 13.76 -21.75
N THR A 247 -12.54 12.50 -21.75
CA THR A 247 -11.29 12.09 -21.08
C THR A 247 -10.09 12.83 -21.68
N PHE A 248 -10.03 12.92 -23.02
CA PHE A 248 -8.98 13.66 -23.72
C PHE A 248 -9.00 15.14 -23.35
N ALA A 249 -10.17 15.79 -23.35
CA ALA A 249 -10.29 17.19 -22.97
C ALA A 249 -9.80 17.46 -21.54
N TYR A 250 -10.16 16.62 -20.56
CA TYR A 250 -9.69 16.76 -19.18
C TYR A 250 -8.19 16.50 -19.02
N MET A 251 -7.65 15.51 -19.72
CA MET A 251 -6.21 15.25 -19.73
C MET A 251 -5.43 16.40 -20.36
N SER A 252 -5.87 16.91 -21.51
CA SER A 252 -5.26 18.06 -22.18
C SER A 252 -5.29 19.30 -21.29
N LEU A 253 -6.40 19.59 -20.63
CA LEU A 253 -6.51 20.69 -19.68
C LEU A 253 -5.49 20.58 -18.54
N SER A 254 -5.41 19.40 -17.92
CA SER A 254 -4.48 19.14 -16.81
C SER A 254 -3.03 19.31 -17.26
N PHE A 255 -2.68 18.77 -18.43
CA PHE A 255 -1.34 18.84 -19.00
C PHE A 255 -0.94 20.27 -19.36
N ILE A 256 -1.84 21.03 -20.00
CA ILE A 256 -1.62 22.43 -20.38
C ILE A 256 -1.42 23.29 -19.12
N ASN A 257 -2.30 23.17 -18.12
CA ASN A 257 -2.19 23.92 -16.87
C ASN A 257 -0.88 23.62 -16.14
N TYR A 258 -0.49 22.34 -16.05
CA TYR A 258 0.77 21.98 -15.40
C TYR A 258 1.99 22.52 -16.16
N SER A 259 1.99 22.39 -17.50
CA SER A 259 3.08 22.85 -18.36
C SER A 259 3.27 24.37 -18.29
N PHE A 260 2.19 25.14 -18.25
CA PHE A 260 2.29 26.59 -18.17
C PHE A 260 2.57 27.13 -16.76
N ILE A 261 2.26 26.40 -15.69
CA ILE A 261 2.60 26.84 -14.32
C ILE A 261 4.04 26.49 -13.96
N TYR A 262 4.49 25.28 -14.30
CA TYR A 262 5.80 24.78 -13.88
C TYR A 262 6.82 24.72 -15.01
N GLY A 263 6.38 24.39 -16.22
CA GLY A 263 7.26 24.23 -17.38
C GLY A 263 7.98 25.51 -17.75
N TYR A 264 7.31 26.68 -17.72
CA TYR A 264 7.99 27.94 -18.03
C TYR A 264 9.10 28.27 -17.01
N ARG A 265 8.90 27.94 -15.73
CA ARG A 265 9.91 28.17 -14.69
C ARG A 265 11.16 27.32 -14.94
N ILE A 266 10.97 26.07 -15.32
CA ILE A 266 12.07 25.17 -15.67
C ILE A 266 12.81 25.70 -16.91
N ILE A 267 12.09 26.09 -17.96
CA ILE A 267 12.68 26.66 -19.18
C ILE A 267 13.43 27.96 -18.86
N TRP A 268 12.85 28.82 -18.03
CA TRP A 268 13.46 30.08 -17.60
C TRP A 268 14.79 29.83 -16.88
N ILE A 269 14.79 28.95 -15.88
CA ILE A 269 16.00 28.56 -15.13
C ILE A 269 17.06 28.01 -16.09
N LEU A 270 16.68 27.13 -17.03
CA LEU A 270 17.61 26.57 -18.00
C LEU A 270 18.19 27.61 -18.97
N LEU A 271 17.41 28.63 -19.35
CA LEU A 271 17.88 29.73 -20.21
C LEU A 271 18.78 30.70 -19.44
N GLU A 272 18.49 30.94 -18.16
CA GLU A 272 19.28 31.81 -17.30
C GLU A 272 20.64 31.16 -16.94
N MET A 273 20.65 29.87 -16.62
CA MET A 273 21.90 29.10 -16.43
C MET A 273 22.84 29.17 -17.64
N LYS A 274 22.30 29.18 -18.87
CA LYS A 274 23.09 29.34 -20.10
C LYS A 274 23.66 30.76 -20.29
N LYS A 275 23.01 31.79 -19.74
CA LYS A 275 23.53 33.16 -19.74
C LYS A 275 24.66 33.30 -18.71
N ASP A 276 24.49 32.70 -17.54
CA ASP A 276 25.50 32.72 -16.49
C ASP A 276 26.75 31.94 -16.91
N GLU A 277 26.62 30.80 -17.59
CA GLU A 277 27.75 30.05 -18.15
C GLU A 277 28.58 30.90 -19.14
N LYS A 278 27.91 31.66 -20.03
CA LYS A 278 28.59 32.62 -20.93
C LYS A 278 29.22 33.79 -20.18
N SER A 279 28.61 34.25 -19.09
CA SER A 279 29.15 35.33 -18.27
C SER A 279 30.41 34.88 -17.52
N ILE A 280 30.41 33.65 -16.99
CA ILE A 280 31.54 33.02 -16.32
C ILE A 280 32.68 32.81 -17.32
N GLU A 281 32.37 32.35 -18.53
CA GLU A 281 33.36 32.21 -19.61
C GLU A 281 33.99 33.55 -20.00
N TYR A 282 33.20 34.63 -20.04
CA TYR A 282 33.70 35.99 -20.25
C TYR A 282 34.66 36.44 -19.13
N TYR A 283 34.30 36.24 -17.85
CA TYR A 283 35.17 36.59 -16.72
C TYR A 283 36.47 35.77 -16.69
N ILE A 284 36.40 34.47 -17.02
CA ILE A 284 37.59 33.61 -17.14
C ILE A 284 38.52 34.12 -18.24
N ASN A 285 37.99 34.57 -19.38
CA ASN A 285 38.79 35.11 -20.47
C ASN A 285 39.44 36.46 -20.11
N VAL A 286 38.73 37.32 -19.36
CA VAL A 286 39.30 38.57 -18.81
C VAL A 286 40.44 38.26 -17.82
N LEU A 287 40.27 37.27 -16.95
CA LEU A 287 41.30 36.84 -15.99
C LEU A 287 42.53 36.27 -16.70
N LYS A 288 42.36 35.40 -17.70
CA LYS A 288 43.46 34.87 -18.52
C LYS A 288 44.22 35.96 -19.30
N ALA A 289 43.51 36.99 -19.78
CA ALA A 289 44.15 38.13 -20.43
C ALA A 289 44.95 38.98 -19.42
N SER A 290 44.46 39.12 -18.18
CA SER A 290 45.17 39.82 -17.11
C SER A 290 46.43 39.08 -16.64
N GLU A 291 46.42 37.75 -16.56
CA GLU A 291 47.60 36.93 -16.25
C GLU A 291 48.70 37.05 -17.31
N LYS A 292 48.33 37.07 -18.60
CA LYS A 292 49.30 37.30 -19.69
C LYS A 292 49.95 38.68 -19.63
N ASN A 293 49.24 39.69 -19.15
CA ASN A 293 49.80 41.02 -18.93
C ASN A 293 50.63 41.10 -17.63
N PHE A 294 50.26 40.34 -16.60
CA PHE A 294 51.00 40.28 -15.35
C PHE A 294 52.36 39.58 -15.47
N GLN A 295 52.43 38.47 -16.22
CA GLN A 295 53.70 37.78 -16.55
C GLN A 295 54.68 38.63 -17.38
N LYS A 296 54.20 39.69 -18.03
CA LYS A 296 55.05 40.64 -18.76
C LYS A 296 55.61 41.76 -17.87
N SER A 297 55.15 41.88 -16.61
CA SER A 297 55.56 42.94 -15.67
C SER A 297 56.32 42.44 -14.44
N SER A 298 56.32 41.14 -14.16
CA SER A 298 57.06 40.56 -13.03
C SER A 298 58.49 40.18 -13.43
N THR A 299 59.32 41.20 -13.71
CA THR A 299 60.78 41.12 -13.58
C THR A 299 61.30 42.25 -12.70
N THR A 300 60.65 42.52 -11.56
CA THR A 300 61.29 43.32 -10.51
C THR A 300 60.67 43.10 -9.13
N ASN A 301 61.54 42.64 -8.23
CA ASN A 301 61.63 42.82 -6.78
C ASN A 301 60.61 42.20 -5.80
N ASN A 302 61.19 41.27 -5.04
CA ASN A 302 60.85 40.77 -3.70
C ASN A 302 60.32 41.85 -2.73
N THR A 303 59.28 41.53 -1.97
CA THR A 303 59.35 41.10 -0.54
C THR A 303 57.96 41.09 0.10
N ALA A 304 57.78 40.15 1.04
CA ALA A 304 56.79 40.13 2.11
C ALA A 304 55.28 39.93 1.77
N SER A 305 54.78 38.71 2.04
CA SER A 305 53.89 38.43 3.20
C SER A 305 53.15 37.11 3.02
N THR A 306 53.81 36.05 3.49
CA THR A 306 53.27 34.72 3.73
C THR A 306 52.40 34.76 4.99
N ARG A 307 51.09 34.51 4.89
CA ARG A 307 50.28 33.81 5.93
C ARG A 307 48.79 33.62 5.62
N ASN A 308 48.21 34.27 4.61
CA ASN A 308 46.76 34.18 4.36
C ASN A 308 46.31 33.15 3.30
N SER A 309 47.23 32.43 2.65
CA SER A 309 46.89 31.47 1.58
C SER A 309 46.63 30.05 2.07
N GLN A 310 46.99 29.71 3.31
CA GLN A 310 46.93 28.32 3.78
C GLN A 310 45.50 27.90 4.17
N TYR A 311 44.72 28.77 4.81
CA TYR A 311 43.34 28.47 5.22
C TYR A 311 42.34 28.40 4.06
N ARG A 312 42.56 29.18 3.00
CA ARG A 312 41.65 29.23 1.85
C ARG A 312 41.73 27.96 1.00
N ASN A 313 42.92 27.35 0.90
CA ASN A 313 43.12 26.09 0.18
C ASN A 313 42.61 24.89 0.97
N THR A 314 42.69 24.90 2.30
CA THR A 314 42.13 23.83 3.14
C THR A 314 40.61 23.76 3.06
N LEU A 315 39.93 24.91 3.01
CA LEU A 315 38.46 24.96 2.92
C LEU A 315 37.94 24.56 1.54
N LEU A 316 38.66 24.91 0.46
CA LEU A 316 38.33 24.49 -0.90
C LEU A 316 38.53 22.98 -1.10
N ASN A 317 39.55 22.37 -0.51
CA ASN A 317 39.78 20.93 -0.61
C ASN A 317 38.73 20.10 0.15
N LEU A 318 38.16 20.63 1.25
CA LEU A 318 37.06 19.98 1.97
C LEU A 318 35.73 20.02 1.22
N HIS A 319 35.53 21.00 0.33
CA HIS A 319 34.26 21.15 -0.38
C HIS A 319 34.17 20.30 -1.66
N PHE A 320 35.31 19.78 -2.16
CA PHE A 320 35.39 18.99 -3.40
C PHE A 320 35.87 17.55 -3.21
N SER A 321 36.11 17.06 -1.98
CA SER A 321 36.47 15.64 -1.78
C SER A 321 35.22 14.76 -1.93
N LYS A 322 35.08 14.16 -3.11
CA LYS A 322 33.94 13.32 -3.53
C LYS A 322 34.18 11.84 -3.22
N ASP A 323 34.65 11.51 -2.02
CA ASP A 323 34.81 10.11 -1.58
C ASP A 323 34.43 9.98 -0.10
N ILE A 324 33.15 9.67 0.14
CA ILE A 324 32.74 8.96 1.36
C ILE A 324 32.77 7.48 0.99
N SER A 325 33.95 6.89 1.06
CA SER A 325 34.10 5.44 1.10
C SER A 325 34.03 4.98 2.56
N ASN A 326 33.17 4.00 2.77
CA ASN A 326 32.93 3.29 4.01
C ASN A 326 34.23 2.96 4.75
N ASN A 327 34.42 3.54 5.95
CA ASN A 327 35.15 2.94 7.06
C ASN A 327 34.87 3.74 8.34
N PHE A 328 33.68 3.53 8.91
CA PHE A 328 33.50 3.75 10.35
C PHE A 328 33.98 2.50 11.08
N ILE A 329 35.26 2.49 11.45
CA ILE A 329 35.78 1.60 12.48
C ILE A 329 35.50 2.29 13.81
N CYS A 330 34.56 1.74 14.59
CA CYS A 330 34.45 2.06 16.01
C CYS A 330 35.63 1.42 16.74
N GLU A 331 36.64 2.21 17.07
CA GLU A 331 37.60 1.83 18.11
C GLU A 331 36.94 2.02 19.48
N ILE A 332 36.42 0.92 20.02
CA ILE A 332 36.18 0.80 21.46
C ILE A 332 37.53 0.42 22.07
N SER A 333 38.16 1.36 22.77
CA SER A 333 39.31 1.09 23.62
C SER A 333 38.87 0.25 24.82
N ASN A 334 38.99 -1.08 24.72
CA ASN A 334 38.98 -1.96 25.88
C ASN A 334 40.37 -2.55 26.06
N ASN A 335 41.08 -1.92 26.99
CA ASN A 335 42.33 -2.39 27.53
C ASN A 335 42.02 -3.59 28.43
N ASN A 336 42.30 -4.82 27.98
CA ASN A 336 42.63 -5.94 28.88
C ASN A 336 43.19 -7.14 28.11
N ASN A 337 44.38 -7.54 28.55
CA ASN A 337 45.08 -8.78 28.22
C ASN A 337 44.18 -10.01 28.37
N ASN A 338 44.15 -10.89 27.37
CA ASN A 338 44.69 -12.26 27.49
C ASN A 338 44.46 -13.11 26.23
N ASN A 339 45.48 -13.93 25.95
CA ASN A 339 45.54 -15.01 24.98
C ASN A 339 44.32 -15.95 25.00
N ASN A 340 43.83 -16.37 23.84
CA ASN A 340 44.00 -17.74 23.34
C ASN A 340 43.25 -18.02 22.03
N ASN A 341 43.90 -18.82 21.20
CA ASN A 341 43.40 -19.48 19.99
C ASN A 341 42.16 -20.34 20.27
N ASN A 342 41.27 -20.48 19.28
CA ASN A 342 40.96 -21.78 18.66
C ASN A 342 39.99 -21.70 17.46
N ASN A 343 40.35 -22.48 16.45
CA ASN A 343 39.58 -22.87 15.26
C ASN A 343 38.30 -23.63 15.60
N TYR A 344 37.23 -23.47 14.80
CA TYR A 344 36.30 -24.57 14.53
C TYR A 344 35.76 -24.57 13.10
N ASN A 345 35.79 -25.79 12.54
CA ASN A 345 35.48 -26.20 11.19
C ASN A 345 33.97 -26.23 10.87
N THR A 346 33.68 -25.96 9.60
CA THR A 346 32.42 -26.22 8.92
C THR A 346 32.24 -27.72 8.60
N PHE A 347 31.04 -28.26 8.87
CA PHE A 347 30.62 -29.59 8.42
C PHE A 347 29.52 -29.46 7.36
N SER A 348 29.75 -30.11 6.22
CA SER A 348 28.84 -30.24 5.08
C SER A 348 28.17 -31.61 5.11
N ALA A 349 26.89 -31.69 4.77
CA ALA A 349 26.25 -32.95 4.39
C ALA A 349 25.27 -32.73 3.24
N ASN A 350 25.63 -33.31 2.09
CA ASN A 350 24.77 -33.59 0.95
C ASN A 350 23.74 -34.67 1.32
N ASN A 351 22.54 -34.59 0.74
CA ASN A 351 21.86 -35.78 0.24
C ASN A 351 20.74 -35.42 -0.74
N ASP A 352 20.95 -35.88 -1.96
CA ASP A 352 20.02 -35.91 -3.08
C ASP A 352 19.03 -37.08 -2.95
N ASN A 353 17.97 -36.99 -3.76
CA ASN A 353 17.04 -38.06 -4.18
C ASN A 353 15.91 -38.46 -3.23
N ILE A 354 14.82 -37.67 -3.25
CA ILE A 354 13.44 -38.20 -3.36
C ILE A 354 12.63 -37.22 -4.20
N ILE A 355 12.55 -37.45 -5.52
CA ILE A 355 11.55 -36.86 -6.40
C ILE A 355 10.91 -38.01 -7.16
N SER A 356 9.70 -38.37 -6.76
CA SER A 356 8.73 -38.95 -7.68
C SER A 356 7.31 -38.76 -7.14
N SER A 357 6.44 -38.37 -8.07
CA SER A 357 4.98 -38.49 -8.08
C SER A 357 4.14 -37.70 -7.07
N ILE A 358 3.76 -36.48 -7.45
CA ILE A 358 2.38 -35.98 -7.24
C ILE A 358 1.95 -35.24 -8.51
N SER A 359 1.18 -35.91 -9.36
CA SER A 359 0.41 -35.32 -10.46
C SER A 359 -0.93 -34.83 -9.92
N ILE A 360 -1.21 -33.54 -10.09
CA ILE A 360 -2.52 -32.95 -9.77
C ILE A 360 -3.30 -32.85 -11.07
N SER A 361 -4.38 -33.63 -11.17
CA SER A 361 -5.37 -33.50 -12.24
C SER A 361 -6.33 -32.36 -11.91
N GLU A 362 -6.32 -31.30 -12.71
CA GLU A 362 -7.42 -30.33 -12.76
C GLU A 362 -8.62 -30.98 -13.45
N LYS A 363 -9.74 -31.10 -12.72
CA LYS A 363 -11.06 -31.32 -13.32
C LYS A 363 -11.79 -29.98 -13.33
N GLU A 364 -11.87 -29.39 -14.51
CA GLU A 364 -12.85 -28.35 -14.83
C GLU A 364 -14.24 -28.97 -14.81
N ASN A 365 -15.17 -28.35 -14.09
CA ASN A 365 -16.60 -28.63 -14.21
C ASN A 365 -17.20 -27.74 -15.32
N PRO A 366 -17.96 -28.30 -16.27
CA PRO A 366 -18.58 -27.53 -17.33
C PRO A 366 -19.82 -26.78 -16.83
N LYS A 367 -20.11 -25.67 -17.52
CA LYS A 367 -21.33 -24.88 -17.43
C LYS A 367 -22.56 -25.63 -17.94
#